data_AF-A0A7I7WP82-F1
#
_entry.id   AF-A0A7I7WP82-F1
#
_cell.length_a   1.000
_cell.length_b   1.000
_cell.length_c   1.000
_cell.angle_alpha   90.00
_cell.angle_beta   90.00
_cell.angle_gamma   90.00
#
_symmetry.space_group_name_H-M   'P 1'
#
loop_
_entity.id
_entity.type
_entity.pdbx_description
1 polymer ?
#
loop_
_entity_poly.entity_id
_entity_poly.type
_entity_poly.pdbx_seq_one_letter_code
_entity_poly.pdbx_strand_id
1 'polypeptide(L)'
;MTVSDEPKHSPCRTKRTAQAKNRSHELNVRRSLSFVVTCLAATLLFAASASAEPRSTTIPGADAAIARAESLLGTDEFGIYGCEALVAYAFGVPQEQYGWDGAAETMYQTLLEQGRIHKDMNPPRGALVFSRGFVGAHIDIARGDGTYVSGGVQGLSPGYGDGSNIQILSSPSVGDDNYTYRGWSLGFPESESQ
;
A
#
# COMPACT_ATOMS: atom_id res chain seq x y z
N MET A 1 16.48 5.12 -86.55
CA MET A 1 15.19 4.54 -86.14
C MET A 1 15.34 3.03 -86.21
N THR A 2 15.21 2.18 -85.19
CA THR A 2 14.92 2.24 -83.73
C THR A 2 15.31 0.82 -83.25
N VAL A 3 16.36 0.68 -82.42
CA VAL A 3 16.39 0.19 -81.01
C VAL A 3 15.79 -1.20 -80.73
N SER A 4 16.53 -1.96 -79.89
CA SER A 4 16.18 -3.09 -78.99
C SER A 4 16.75 -4.45 -79.43
N ASP A 5 17.28 -5.35 -78.60
CA ASP A 5 18.03 -5.32 -77.33
C ASP A 5 18.45 -6.79 -77.01
N GLU A 6 19.52 -6.97 -76.22
CA GLU A 6 19.77 -8.13 -75.31
C GLU A 6 20.20 -9.55 -75.81
N PRO A 7 20.76 -10.45 -74.92
CA PRO A 7 22.15 -10.90 -75.04
C PRO A 7 22.41 -12.43 -74.80
N LYS A 8 23.69 -12.74 -74.50
CA LYS A 8 24.46 -14.00 -74.40
C LYS A 8 24.09 -15.03 -73.31
N HIS A 9 24.27 -16.31 -73.69
CA HIS A 9 24.92 -17.47 -73.01
C HIS A 9 24.68 -17.76 -71.51
N SER A 10 24.29 -19.02 -71.18
CA SER A 10 25.11 -20.02 -70.41
C SER A 10 24.29 -21.16 -69.75
N PRO A 11 24.93 -22.28 -69.29
CA PRO A 11 24.35 -23.63 -69.29
C PRO A 11 23.85 -24.17 -67.94
N CYS A 12 23.12 -25.29 -68.01
CA CYS A 12 22.56 -26.07 -66.91
C CYS A 12 23.55 -27.12 -66.36
N ARG A 13 23.74 -27.15 -65.03
CA ARG A 13 24.40 -28.26 -64.29
C ARG A 13 23.61 -28.58 -63.01
N THR A 14 23.19 -29.82 -62.90
CA THR A 14 22.30 -30.39 -61.87
C THR A 14 23.00 -30.57 -60.51
N LYS A 15 22.41 -30.03 -59.41
CA LYS A 15 22.79 -30.32 -58.02
C LYS A 15 21.74 -31.25 -57.38
N ARG A 16 22.05 -32.54 -57.21
CA ARG A 16 21.26 -33.50 -56.40
C ARG A 16 22.14 -34.04 -55.26
N THR A 17 22.35 -33.27 -54.19
CA THR A 17 22.94 -33.80 -52.93
C THR A 17 22.77 -32.88 -51.70
N ALA A 18 22.11 -31.71 -51.80
CA ALA A 18 22.06 -30.74 -50.69
C ALA A 18 20.81 -30.81 -49.79
N GLN A 19 19.79 -31.62 -50.11
CA GLN A 19 18.46 -31.47 -49.50
C GLN A 19 18.21 -32.35 -48.25
N ALA A 20 18.98 -33.41 -48.03
CA ALA A 20 18.78 -34.30 -46.87
C ALA A 20 19.47 -33.80 -45.59
N LYS A 21 20.61 -33.12 -45.70
CA LYS A 21 21.42 -32.68 -44.54
C LYS A 21 20.79 -31.48 -43.80
N ASN A 22 19.95 -30.70 -44.48
CA ASN A 22 19.39 -29.47 -43.92
C ASN A 22 18.15 -29.71 -43.03
N ARG A 23 17.39 -30.80 -43.24
CA ARG A 23 16.20 -31.12 -42.42
C ARG A 23 16.55 -31.64 -41.02
N SER A 24 17.68 -32.32 -40.87
CA SER A 24 18.11 -32.91 -39.59
C SER A 24 18.61 -31.85 -38.61
N HIS A 25 19.18 -30.75 -39.12
CA HIS A 25 19.66 -29.64 -38.29
C HIS A 25 18.50 -28.78 -37.76
N GLU A 26 17.47 -28.52 -38.57
CA GLU A 26 16.30 -27.73 -38.15
C GLU A 26 15.47 -28.40 -37.04
N LEU A 27 15.29 -29.72 -37.10
CA LEU A 27 14.51 -30.46 -36.10
C LEU A 27 15.22 -30.52 -34.74
N ASN A 28 16.56 -30.59 -34.73
CA ASN A 28 17.35 -30.57 -33.50
C ASN A 28 17.41 -29.17 -32.86
N VAL A 29 17.46 -28.10 -33.66
CA VAL A 29 17.43 -26.72 -33.17
C VAL A 29 16.05 -26.38 -32.60
N ARG A 30 14.96 -26.78 -33.26
CA ARG A 30 13.59 -26.56 -32.77
C ARG A 30 13.30 -27.34 -31.48
N ARG A 31 13.74 -28.59 -31.36
CA ARG A 31 13.63 -29.39 -30.12
C ARG A 31 14.47 -28.83 -28.97
N SER A 32 15.66 -28.31 -29.26
CA SER A 32 16.53 -27.71 -28.24
C SER A 32 16.02 -26.36 -27.76
N LEU A 33 15.44 -25.53 -28.65
CA LEU A 33 14.81 -24.27 -28.27
C LEU A 33 13.56 -24.49 -27.40
N SER A 34 12.75 -25.51 -27.70
CA SER A 34 11.58 -25.84 -26.88
C SER A 34 11.96 -26.25 -25.45
N PHE A 35 13.05 -26.98 -25.25
CA PHE A 35 13.49 -27.42 -23.92
C PHE A 35 14.01 -26.27 -23.04
N VAL A 36 14.68 -25.28 -23.62
CA VAL A 36 15.22 -24.12 -22.87
C VAL A 36 14.09 -23.16 -22.44
N VAL A 37 13.05 -23.00 -23.26
CA VAL A 37 11.90 -22.15 -22.92
C VAL A 37 11.04 -22.76 -21.80
N THR A 38 10.91 -24.09 -21.73
CA THR A 38 10.14 -24.74 -20.65
C THR A 38 10.87 -24.69 -19.30
N CYS A 39 12.20 -24.82 -19.28
CA CYS A 39 12.98 -24.73 -18.05
C CYS A 39 13.02 -23.31 -17.46
N LEU A 40 13.00 -22.25 -18.29
CA LEU A 40 12.96 -20.86 -17.81
C LEU A 40 11.57 -20.46 -17.27
N ALA A 41 10.50 -21.03 -17.81
CA ALA A 41 9.14 -20.82 -17.30
C ALA A 41 8.92 -21.49 -15.92
N ALA A 42 9.53 -22.65 -15.69
CA ALA A 42 9.41 -23.37 -14.42
C ALA A 42 10.17 -22.70 -13.26
N THR A 43 11.28 -22.00 -13.53
CA THR A 43 12.02 -21.26 -12.48
C THR A 43 11.37 -19.93 -12.11
N LEU A 44 10.63 -19.29 -13.02
CA LEU A 44 9.86 -18.07 -12.74
C LEU A 44 8.56 -18.33 -11.97
N LEU A 45 7.98 -19.54 -12.08
CA LEU A 45 6.75 -19.90 -11.37
C LEU A 45 6.96 -20.33 -9.90
N PHE A 46 8.19 -20.65 -9.48
CA PHE A 46 8.50 -21.07 -8.11
C PHE A 46 9.24 -20.02 -7.27
N ALA A 47 9.63 -18.88 -7.84
CA ALA A 47 10.27 -17.78 -7.11
C ALA A 47 9.25 -16.75 -6.55
N ALA A 48 7.98 -16.84 -6.92
CA ALA A 48 6.92 -15.92 -6.47
C ALA A 48 6.30 -16.29 -5.11
N SER A 49 6.82 -17.31 -4.43
CA SER A 49 6.29 -17.81 -3.14
C SER A 49 7.21 -17.55 -1.95
N ALA A 50 8.12 -16.58 -2.06
CA ALA A 50 8.59 -15.89 -0.86
C ALA A 50 7.46 -14.94 -0.45
N SER A 51 6.46 -15.48 0.28
CA SER A 51 5.66 -14.65 1.17
C SER A 51 6.68 -13.96 2.06
N ALA A 52 6.94 -12.68 1.82
CA ALA A 52 7.64 -11.87 2.77
C ALA A 52 6.77 -11.95 4.02
N GLU A 53 7.19 -12.78 4.98
CA GLU A 53 6.62 -12.77 6.31
C GLU A 53 6.49 -11.31 6.69
N PRO A 54 5.27 -10.83 7.05
CA PRO A 54 5.09 -9.42 7.33
C PRO A 54 6.17 -9.10 8.35
N ARG A 55 7.11 -8.23 8.00
CA ARG A 55 7.99 -7.64 9.01
C ARG A 55 7.00 -6.93 9.92
N SER A 56 6.62 -7.59 11.00
CA SER A 56 5.76 -7.02 12.02
C SER A 56 6.57 -5.89 12.61
N THR A 57 6.43 -4.70 12.04
CA THR A 57 7.08 -3.50 12.54
C THR A 57 6.45 -3.23 13.89
N THR A 58 7.17 -3.61 14.94
CA THR A 58 6.74 -3.35 16.32
C THR A 58 6.93 -1.87 16.61
N ILE A 59 5.83 -1.14 16.80
CA ILE A 59 5.86 0.24 17.28
C ILE A 59 6.04 0.21 18.80
N PRO A 60 7.11 0.81 19.36
CA PRO A 60 7.32 0.85 20.80
C PRO A 60 6.12 1.49 21.52
N GLY A 61 5.62 0.83 22.56
CA GLY A 61 4.49 1.33 23.35
C GLY A 61 3.11 1.18 22.70
N ALA A 62 2.99 0.56 21.51
CA ALA A 62 1.72 0.37 20.82
C ALA A 62 0.64 -0.28 21.70
N ASP A 63 0.98 -1.37 22.39
CA ASP A 63 0.04 -2.07 23.27
C ASP A 63 -0.45 -1.20 24.43
N ALA A 64 0.45 -0.42 25.03
CA ALA A 64 0.10 0.49 26.11
C ALA A 64 -0.79 1.64 25.60
N ALA A 65 -0.49 2.18 24.41
CA ALA A 65 -1.30 3.23 23.81
C ALA A 65 -2.70 2.74 23.47
N ILE A 66 -2.81 1.57 22.83
CA ILE A 66 -4.09 0.95 22.50
C ILE A 66 -4.86 0.63 23.79
N ALA A 67 -4.24 0.07 24.82
CA ALA A 67 -4.92 -0.21 26.08
C ALA A 67 -5.47 1.06 26.76
N ARG A 68 -4.73 2.18 26.71
CA ARG A 68 -5.23 3.48 27.20
C ARG A 68 -6.41 3.98 26.38
N ALA A 69 -6.33 3.92 25.06
CA ALA A 69 -7.43 4.33 24.20
C ALA A 69 -8.67 3.44 24.40
N GLU A 70 -8.48 2.12 24.48
CA GLU A 70 -9.55 1.14 24.68
C GLU A 70 -10.21 1.28 26.07
N SER A 71 -9.49 1.81 27.07
CA SER A 71 -10.08 2.09 28.39
C SER A 71 -11.15 3.19 28.38
N LEU A 72 -11.23 3.96 27.28
CA LEU A 72 -12.22 5.03 27.08
C LEU A 72 -13.35 4.64 26.10
N LEU A 73 -13.41 3.38 25.66
CA LEU A 73 -14.48 2.94 24.75
C LEU A 73 -15.87 3.15 25.36
N GLY A 74 -16.82 3.58 24.53
CA GLY A 74 -18.18 3.86 24.95
C GLY A 74 -18.35 5.19 25.68
N THR A 75 -17.32 6.05 25.69
CA THR A 75 -17.37 7.37 26.34
C THR A 75 -17.37 8.52 25.33
N ASP A 76 -17.72 9.70 25.83
CA ASP A 76 -17.68 10.96 25.10
C ASP A 76 -16.46 11.82 25.46
N GLU A 77 -15.42 11.20 26.03
CA GLU A 77 -14.19 11.90 26.38
C GLU A 77 -13.58 12.57 25.14
N PHE A 78 -13.06 13.79 25.30
CA PHE A 78 -12.57 14.68 24.23
C PHE A 78 -13.61 15.21 23.24
N GLY A 79 -14.88 14.76 23.34
CA GLY A 79 -16.01 15.29 22.58
C GLY A 79 -16.02 14.92 21.10
N ILE A 80 -16.91 15.58 20.36
CA ILE A 80 -17.28 15.21 18.97
C ILE A 80 -16.18 15.43 17.92
N TYR A 81 -15.13 16.19 18.24
CA TYR A 81 -13.97 16.39 17.37
C TYR A 81 -12.67 15.98 18.07
N GLY A 82 -12.77 15.03 19.01
CA GLY A 82 -11.66 14.64 19.90
C GLY A 82 -10.71 13.58 19.35
N CYS A 83 -10.60 13.40 18.04
CA CYS A 83 -9.79 12.32 17.46
C CYS A 83 -8.29 12.50 17.77
N GLU A 84 -7.77 13.72 17.64
CA GLU A 84 -6.40 14.06 17.96
C GLU A 84 -6.11 13.96 19.46
N ALA A 85 -7.03 14.46 20.28
CA ALA A 85 -6.89 14.45 21.74
C ALA A 85 -6.83 13.01 22.29
N LEU A 86 -7.65 12.10 21.74
CA LEU A 86 -7.57 10.67 22.06
C LEU A 86 -6.21 10.09 21.70
N VAL A 87 -5.70 10.35 20.50
CA VAL A 87 -4.39 9.87 20.04
C VAL A 87 -3.28 10.43 20.95
N ALA A 88 -3.31 11.73 21.24
CA ALA A 88 -2.32 12.36 22.11
C ALA A 88 -2.33 11.75 23.54
N TYR A 89 -3.53 11.51 24.08
CA TYR A 89 -3.73 10.85 25.37
C TYR A 89 -3.20 9.42 25.37
N ALA A 90 -3.56 8.63 24.34
CA ALA A 90 -3.18 7.24 24.22
C ALA A 90 -1.66 7.08 24.20
N PHE A 91 -0.95 7.87 23.39
CA PHE A 91 0.51 7.81 23.31
C PHE A 91 1.22 8.57 24.43
N GLY A 92 0.51 9.34 25.25
CA GLY A 92 1.11 10.13 26.34
C GLY A 92 2.00 11.26 25.81
N VAL A 93 1.63 11.85 24.67
CA VAL A 93 2.30 13.01 24.09
C VAL A 93 1.56 14.31 24.46
N PRO A 94 2.21 15.49 24.39
CA PRO A 94 1.59 16.75 24.81
C PRO A 94 0.29 17.06 24.04
N GLN A 95 -0.79 17.35 24.78
CA GLN A 95 -2.09 17.72 24.21
C GLN A 95 -2.01 19.04 23.44
N GLU A 96 -1.20 19.98 23.94
CA GLU A 96 -1.01 21.30 23.33
C GLU A 96 -0.35 21.22 21.95
N GLN A 97 0.41 20.14 21.70
CA GLN A 97 1.11 19.93 20.44
C GLN A 97 0.31 19.05 19.47
N TYR A 98 -0.33 17.99 19.98
CA TYR A 98 -0.91 16.93 19.14
C TYR A 98 -2.39 16.67 19.36
N GLY A 99 -3.04 17.31 20.34
CA GLY A 99 -4.42 17.03 20.74
C GLY A 99 -5.44 18.12 20.36
N TRP A 100 -5.02 19.17 19.66
CA TRP A 100 -5.88 20.27 19.24
C TRP A 100 -6.53 19.99 17.86
N ASP A 101 -7.70 20.60 17.63
CA ASP A 101 -8.47 20.44 16.38
C ASP A 101 -7.69 20.91 15.14
N GLY A 102 -7.39 19.99 14.23
CA GLY A 102 -6.57 20.24 13.05
C GLY A 102 -5.15 19.69 13.16
N ALA A 103 -4.73 19.22 14.34
CA ALA A 103 -3.43 18.56 14.50
C ALA A 103 -3.33 17.30 13.62
N ALA A 104 -4.42 16.61 13.30
CA ALA A 104 -4.40 15.48 12.36
C ALA A 104 -3.94 15.90 10.96
N GLU A 105 -4.39 17.05 10.46
CA GLU A 105 -3.95 17.59 9.17
C GLU A 105 -2.48 18.00 9.22
N THR A 106 -2.08 18.75 10.25
CA THR A 106 -0.69 19.18 10.42
C THR A 106 0.25 17.98 10.52
N MET A 107 -0.08 16.98 11.34
CA MET A 107 0.70 15.75 11.46
C MET A 107 0.81 15.03 10.13
N TYR A 108 -0.30 14.85 9.42
CA TYR A 108 -0.30 14.18 8.11
C TYR A 108 0.61 14.89 7.11
N GLN A 109 0.51 16.21 6.98
CA GLN A 109 1.32 16.97 6.02
C GLN A 109 2.81 16.92 6.37
N THR A 110 3.18 17.11 7.64
CA THR A 110 4.59 17.02 8.05
C THR A 110 5.15 15.61 7.85
N LEU A 111 4.39 14.56 8.19
CA LEU A 111 4.82 13.17 7.95
C LEU A 111 4.93 12.86 6.46
N LEU A 112 4.07 13.45 5.62
CA LEU A 112 4.12 13.32 4.18
C LEU A 112 5.40 13.96 3.62
N GLU A 113 5.73 15.17 4.07
CA GLU A 113 6.97 15.88 3.72
C GLU A 113 8.21 15.12 4.18
N GLN A 114 8.17 14.51 5.37
CA GLN A 114 9.23 13.65 5.90
C GLN A 114 9.36 12.30 5.15
N GLY A 115 8.45 11.98 4.22
CA GLY A 115 8.43 10.69 3.53
C GLY A 115 8.08 9.50 4.44
N ARG A 116 7.37 9.75 5.55
CA ARG A 116 7.03 8.78 6.60
C ARG A 116 5.59 8.28 6.54
N ILE A 117 4.83 8.68 5.50
CA ILE A 117 3.50 8.14 5.21
C ILE A 117 3.60 6.93 4.29
N HIS A 118 3.07 5.81 4.78
CA HIS A 118 2.85 4.60 4.02
C HIS A 118 1.43 4.63 3.41
N LYS A 119 1.32 4.30 2.12
CA LYS A 119 0.06 4.42 1.36
C LYS A 119 -0.69 3.10 1.18
N ASP A 120 -0.07 1.97 1.54
CA ASP A 120 -0.78 0.70 1.58
C ASP A 120 -1.86 0.72 2.68
N MET A 121 -2.83 -0.19 2.57
CA MET A 121 -3.93 -0.37 3.53
C MET A 121 -3.60 -1.44 4.57
N ASN A 122 -2.33 -1.58 4.96
CA ASN A 122 -1.87 -2.58 5.91
C ASN A 122 -1.09 -1.94 7.10
N PRO A 123 -1.73 -1.05 7.87
CA PRO A 123 -1.09 -0.43 9.02
C PRO A 123 -0.74 -1.48 10.09
N PRO A 124 0.50 -1.48 10.62
CA PRO A 124 0.83 -2.32 11.76
C PRO A 124 0.09 -1.84 13.02
N ARG A 125 0.04 -2.71 14.03
CA ARG A 125 -0.53 -2.38 15.34
C ARG A 125 0.15 -1.15 15.96
N GLY A 126 -0.66 -0.19 16.38
CA GLY A 126 -0.22 1.08 16.94
C GLY A 126 0.10 2.16 15.92
N ALA A 127 -0.06 1.90 14.61
CA ALA A 127 0.15 2.93 13.61
C ALA A 127 -0.90 4.04 13.73
N LEU A 128 -0.47 5.27 13.45
CA LEU A 128 -1.36 6.41 13.28
C LEU A 128 -1.94 6.34 11.87
N VAL A 129 -3.27 6.30 11.76
CA VAL A 129 -3.95 6.12 10.48
C VAL A 129 -4.68 7.39 10.12
N PHE A 130 -4.33 7.97 8.97
CA PHE A 130 -4.79 9.28 8.57
C PHE A 130 -5.79 9.20 7.45
N SER A 131 -6.77 10.08 7.56
CA SER A 131 -7.85 10.09 6.61
C SER A 131 -8.58 11.42 6.54
N ARG A 132 -9.45 11.62 5.55
CA ARG A 132 -10.13 12.89 5.32
C ARG A 132 -11.54 12.68 4.78
N GLY A 133 -12.52 13.32 5.40
CA GLY A 133 -13.90 13.41 4.90
C GLY A 133 -14.33 14.86 4.73
N PHE A 134 -15.64 15.07 4.55
CA PHE A 134 -16.25 16.41 4.46
C PHE A 134 -15.96 17.28 5.69
N VAL A 135 -16.00 16.71 6.89
CA VAL A 135 -15.79 17.41 8.16
C VAL A 135 -14.33 17.76 8.45
N GLY A 136 -13.37 17.16 7.73
CA GLY A 136 -11.96 17.48 7.87
C GLY A 136 -11.04 16.25 7.90
N ALA A 137 -9.83 16.49 8.39
CA ALA A 137 -8.86 15.45 8.68
C ALA A 137 -9.31 14.61 9.87
N HIS A 138 -8.96 13.33 9.85
CA HIS A 138 -9.23 12.40 10.93
C HIS A 138 -8.02 11.50 11.16
N ILE A 139 -7.85 11.07 12.40
CA ILE A 139 -6.75 10.20 12.82
C ILE A 139 -7.26 9.10 13.76
N ASP A 140 -6.87 7.86 13.47
CA ASP A 140 -7.16 6.68 14.29
C ASP A 140 -5.90 5.95 14.74
N ILE A 141 -6.05 5.03 15.70
CA ILE A 141 -4.99 4.10 16.12
C ILE A 141 -5.30 2.71 15.56
N ALA A 142 -4.43 2.17 14.71
CA ALA A 142 -4.58 0.82 14.18
C ALA A 142 -4.42 -0.25 15.27
N ARG A 143 -5.35 -1.21 15.36
CA ARG A 143 -5.25 -2.34 16.30
C ARG A 143 -4.42 -3.50 15.75
N GLY A 144 -4.11 -3.47 14.44
CA GLY A 144 -3.29 -4.47 13.73
C GLY A 144 -4.04 -5.70 13.26
N ASP A 145 -5.34 -5.80 13.55
CA ASP A 145 -6.27 -6.85 13.13
C ASP A 145 -7.25 -6.37 12.04
N GLY A 146 -6.97 -5.22 11.41
CA GLY A 146 -7.85 -4.56 10.46
C GLY A 146 -8.91 -3.66 11.11
N THR A 147 -8.88 -3.49 12.43
CA THR A 147 -9.76 -2.55 13.14
C THR A 147 -8.99 -1.38 13.76
N TYR A 148 -9.72 -0.34 14.17
CA TYR A 148 -9.15 0.96 14.56
C TYR A 148 -9.82 1.47 15.83
N VAL A 149 -9.05 1.98 16.79
CA VAL A 149 -9.61 2.76 17.90
C VAL A 149 -9.74 4.21 17.43
N SER A 150 -10.95 4.76 17.53
CA SER A 150 -11.30 6.07 17.02
C SER A 150 -11.90 6.95 18.10
N GLY A 151 -11.73 8.27 17.97
CA GLY A 151 -12.33 9.30 18.82
C GLY A 151 -13.09 10.31 17.96
N GLY A 152 -14.00 11.09 18.56
CA GLY A 152 -14.80 12.07 17.82
C GLY A 152 -15.76 11.48 16.77
N VAL A 153 -16.10 10.19 16.89
CA VAL A 153 -16.91 9.48 15.89
C VAL A 153 -18.24 10.19 15.61
N GLN A 154 -18.90 10.76 16.63
CA GLN A 154 -20.20 11.41 16.46
C GLN A 154 -20.12 12.76 15.76
N GLY A 155 -18.94 13.40 15.69
CA GLY A 155 -18.74 14.58 14.84
C GLY A 155 -18.59 14.22 13.37
N LEU A 156 -18.12 13.01 13.06
CA LEU A 156 -17.99 12.51 11.69
C LEU A 156 -19.30 11.92 11.17
N SER A 157 -19.99 11.14 12.01
CA SER A 157 -21.22 10.44 11.67
C SER A 157 -22.14 10.35 12.90
N PRO A 158 -23.03 11.34 13.12
CA PRO A 158 -23.94 11.34 14.25
C PRO A 158 -24.84 10.09 14.27
N GLY A 159 -24.91 9.43 15.43
CA GLY A 159 -25.64 8.18 15.63
C GLY A 159 -24.90 6.93 15.16
N TYR A 160 -23.65 7.03 14.73
CA TYR A 160 -22.87 5.86 14.31
C TYR A 160 -22.56 4.93 15.48
N GLY A 161 -22.68 3.63 15.24
CA GLY A 161 -22.33 2.57 16.18
C GLY A 161 -23.18 2.63 17.45
N ASP A 162 -22.53 2.71 18.60
CA ASP A 162 -23.21 2.80 19.91
C ASP A 162 -23.58 4.24 20.33
N GLY A 163 -23.31 5.23 19.48
CA GLY A 163 -23.60 6.64 19.73
C GLY A 163 -22.55 7.37 20.59
N SER A 164 -21.48 6.70 21.04
CA SER A 164 -20.38 7.33 21.78
C SER A 164 -19.33 7.93 20.84
N ASN A 165 -18.48 8.84 21.34
CA ASN A 165 -17.40 9.39 20.53
C ASN A 165 -16.19 8.47 20.38
N ILE A 166 -15.95 7.57 21.35
CA ILE A 166 -14.79 6.68 21.34
C ILE A 166 -15.23 5.23 21.09
N GLN A 167 -14.88 4.70 19.92
CA GLN A 167 -15.36 3.40 19.43
C GLN A 167 -14.26 2.61 18.72
N ILE A 168 -14.51 1.31 18.51
CA ILE A 168 -13.74 0.49 17.58
C ILE A 168 -14.44 0.51 16.22
N LEU A 169 -13.68 0.84 15.17
CA LEU A 169 -14.17 0.90 13.80
C LEU A 169 -13.61 -0.25 12.97
N SER A 170 -14.43 -0.76 12.04
CA SER A 170 -14.01 -1.76 11.04
C SER A 170 -13.33 -1.13 9.80
N SER A 171 -13.31 0.19 9.72
CA SER A 171 -12.64 0.98 8.69
C SER A 171 -11.97 2.20 9.34
N PRO A 172 -10.91 2.77 8.75
CA PRO A 172 -10.19 3.93 9.33
C PRO A 172 -10.96 5.26 9.20
N SER A 173 -12.28 5.15 9.10
CA SER A 173 -13.22 6.24 9.09
C SER A 173 -14.63 5.69 9.14
N VAL A 174 -15.48 6.56 9.67
CA VAL A 174 -16.92 6.49 9.71
C VAL A 174 -17.43 7.80 9.18
N GLY A 175 -18.35 7.75 8.22
CA GLY A 175 -18.75 8.95 7.51
C GLY A 175 -19.20 8.67 6.08
N ASP A 176 -19.45 9.77 5.36
CA ASP A 176 -20.01 9.78 4.02
C ASP A 176 -19.13 9.11 2.94
N ASP A 177 -19.72 8.92 1.76
CA ASP A 177 -19.06 8.33 0.59
C ASP A 177 -17.88 9.16 0.06
N ASN A 178 -17.67 10.39 0.54
CA ASN A 178 -16.58 11.29 0.12
C ASN A 178 -15.30 11.11 0.94
N TYR A 179 -15.27 10.10 1.79
CA TYR A 179 -14.12 9.72 2.57
C TYR A 179 -12.90 9.31 1.70
N THR A 180 -11.72 9.79 2.08
CA THR A 180 -10.45 9.42 1.47
C THR A 180 -9.45 8.96 2.53
N TYR A 181 -9.04 7.70 2.43
CA TYR A 181 -7.88 7.20 3.16
C TYR A 181 -6.59 7.86 2.65
N ARG A 182 -5.75 8.34 3.57
CA ARG A 182 -4.54 9.08 3.22
C ARG A 182 -3.24 8.38 3.56
N GLY A 183 -3.29 7.29 4.33
CA GLY A 183 -2.10 6.50 4.67
C GLY A 183 -1.94 6.32 6.17
N TRP A 184 -0.84 5.68 6.56
CA TRP A 184 -0.47 5.46 7.96
C TRP A 184 0.99 5.83 8.23
N SER A 185 1.33 6.08 9.49
CA SER A 185 2.72 6.28 9.94
C SER A 185 3.03 5.42 11.18
N LEU A 186 4.31 5.15 11.40
CA LEU A 186 4.80 4.43 12.59
C LEU A 186 4.77 5.28 13.88
N GLY A 187 4.49 6.57 13.77
CA GLY A 187 4.48 7.49 14.90
C GLY A 187 4.33 8.94 14.47
N PHE A 188 4.51 9.84 15.45
CA PHE A 188 4.35 11.28 15.29
C PHE A 188 5.45 11.91 14.41
N PRO A 189 5.21 13.09 13.81
CA PRO A 189 6.24 13.84 13.14
C PRO A 189 7.45 14.07 14.05
N GLU A 190 8.65 13.90 13.51
CA GLU A 190 9.86 14.29 14.23
C GLU A 190 9.89 15.82 14.34
N SER A 191 10.22 16.33 15.52
CA SER A 191 10.51 17.76 15.69
C SER A 191 11.77 18.05 14.90
N GLU A 192 11.75 19.04 14.01
CA GLU A 192 13.02 19.53 13.46
C GLU A 192 13.87 20.00 14.63
N SER A 193 15.06 19.42 14.77
CA SER A 193 16.06 19.95 15.68
C SER A 193 16.40 21.38 15.22
N GLN A 194 15.90 22.37 15.95
CA GLN A 194 16.36 23.76 15.81
C GLN A 194 17.81 23.89 16.27
#